data_AF-A0A7V0NPB8-F1
#
_entry.id   AF-A0A7V0NPB8-F1
#
_cell.length_a   1.000
_cell.length_b   1.000
_cell.length_c   1.000
_cell.angle_alpha   90.00
_cell.angle_beta   90.00
_cell.angle_gamma   90.00
#
_symmetry.space_group_name_H-M   'P 1'
#
loop_
_entity.id
_entity.type
_entity.pdbx_description
1 polymer ?
#
loop_
_entity_poly.entity_id
_entity_poly.type
_entity_poly.pdbx_seq_one_letter_code
_entity_poly.pdbx_strand_id
1 'polypeptide(L)'
;MVVSPISNCCVTYAHLYNNEDLSITEVVEVYAERWRIENKLSELVAFFNLNALSSPLMIRIHFDILWTFTADSLYRRFARDLRRFQHHDAKTLFRKFINMPGHVVYDGNRFLVKIRKRAHTPVLKSVDKLTGPIVVPWIDGKTVEIVWTA
;
A
#
# COMPACT_ATOMS: atom_id res chain seq x y z
N MET A 1 -13.70 34.37 12.54
CA MET A 1 -13.51 33.43 13.68
C MET A 1 -14.87 32.82 13.99
N VAL A 2 -15.19 31.66 13.41
CA VAL A 2 -16.46 30.97 13.66
C VAL A 2 -16.17 29.80 14.59
N VAL A 3 -16.50 29.96 15.86
CA VAL A 3 -16.41 28.89 16.86
C VAL A 3 -17.75 28.20 16.87
N SER A 4 -17.86 27.04 16.21
CA SER A 4 -19.08 26.23 16.24
C SER A 4 -19.06 25.35 17.50
N PRO A 5 -20.01 25.50 18.44
CA PRO A 5 -20.09 24.66 19.62
C PRO A 5 -20.87 23.39 19.25
N ILE A 6 -20.18 22.37 18.77
CA ILE A 6 -20.77 21.04 18.68
C ILE A 6 -20.73 20.45 20.08
N SER A 7 -21.89 20.45 20.74
CA SER A 7 -22.04 20.00 22.11
C SER A 7 -21.73 18.51 22.26
N ASN A 8 -20.93 18.22 23.28
CA ASN A 8 -20.96 17.04 24.14
C ASN A 8 -20.26 15.73 23.74
N CYS A 9 -19.48 15.68 22.67
CA CYS A 9 -18.49 14.63 22.51
C CYS A 9 -17.49 15.05 21.43
N CYS A 10 -16.20 14.79 21.60
CA CYS A 10 -15.10 15.08 20.67
C CYS A 10 -14.43 16.45 20.79
N VAL A 11 -13.13 16.34 21.11
CA VAL A 11 -11.99 17.22 20.83
C VAL A 11 -12.34 18.52 20.09
N THR A 12 -12.18 19.64 20.78
CA THR A 12 -12.28 20.98 20.22
C THR A 12 -11.13 21.21 19.24
N TYR A 13 -11.33 20.97 17.95
CA TYR A 13 -10.37 21.32 16.90
C TYR A 13 -10.67 22.73 16.40
N ALA A 14 -9.72 23.66 16.59
CA ALA A 14 -9.77 24.99 15.99
C ALA A 14 -9.27 24.90 14.54
N HIS A 15 -10.18 25.07 13.59
CA HIS A 15 -9.88 25.04 12.17
C HIS A 15 -9.75 26.46 11.62
N LEU A 16 -8.55 26.83 11.17
CA LEU A 16 -8.29 28.09 10.48
C LEU A 16 -8.55 27.89 8.98
N TYR A 17 -9.60 28.53 8.46
CA TYR A 17 -9.94 28.52 7.03
C TYR A 17 -9.87 29.94 6.48
N ASN A 18 -9.36 30.10 5.26
CA ASN A 18 -9.11 31.41 4.63
C ASN A 18 -10.19 31.82 3.62
N ASN A 19 -11.33 31.11 3.60
CA ASN A 19 -12.38 31.34 2.61
C ASN A 19 -13.73 31.53 3.32
N GLU A 20 -14.19 32.77 3.40
CA GLU A 20 -15.41 33.15 4.14
C GLU A 20 -16.71 32.66 3.49
N ASP A 21 -16.65 32.23 2.22
CA ASP A 21 -17.81 31.78 1.45
C ASP A 21 -18.17 30.28 1.67
N LEU A 22 -17.35 29.54 2.42
CA LEU A 22 -17.58 28.11 2.67
C LEU A 22 -18.55 27.89 3.83
N SER A 23 -19.55 27.04 3.60
CA SER A 23 -20.45 26.55 4.65
C SER A 23 -19.70 25.63 5.62
N ILE A 24 -20.23 25.52 6.86
CA ILE A 24 -19.65 24.65 7.90
C ILE A 24 -19.55 23.19 7.41
N THR A 25 -20.52 22.73 6.63
CA THR A 25 -20.52 21.37 6.06
C THR A 25 -19.36 21.16 5.09
N GLU A 26 -19.09 22.12 4.21
CA GLU A 26 -17.97 22.05 3.25
C GLU A 26 -16.62 22.10 3.98
N VAL A 27 -16.50 22.87 5.05
CA VAL A 27 -15.29 22.88 5.90
C VAL A 27 -15.04 21.49 6.48
N VAL A 28 -16.08 20.83 7.02
CA VAL A 28 -15.96 19.47 7.58
C VAL A 28 -15.57 18.46 6.50
N GLU A 29 -16.13 18.55 5.30
CA GLU A 29 -15.76 17.67 4.17
C GLU A 29 -14.28 17.84 3.78
N VAL A 30 -13.81 19.08 3.61
CA VAL A 30 -12.40 19.37 3.30
C VAL A 30 -11.47 18.82 4.38
N TYR A 31 -11.84 18.96 5.66
CA TYR A 31 -11.05 18.40 6.77
C TYR A 31 -11.09 16.88 6.82
N ALA A 32 -12.22 16.25 6.48
CA ALA A 32 -12.30 14.79 6.35
C ALA A 32 -11.41 14.28 5.22
N GLU A 33 -11.35 14.98 4.08
CA GLU A 33 -10.44 14.64 2.98
C GLU A 33 -8.97 14.79 3.37
N ARG A 34 -8.63 15.86 4.10
CA ARG A 34 -7.27 16.08 4.61
C ARG A 34 -6.88 14.99 5.60
N TRP A 35 -7.77 14.62 6.52
CA TRP A 35 -7.50 13.54 7.46
C TRP A 35 -7.24 12.22 6.73
N ARG A 36 -7.95 11.95 5.62
CA ARG A 36 -7.67 10.78 4.78
C ARG A 36 -6.24 10.80 4.22
N ILE A 37 -5.72 11.96 3.83
CA ILE A 37 -4.34 12.12 3.35
C ILE A 37 -3.34 11.90 4.49
N GLU A 38 -3.59 12.49 5.67
CA GLU A 38 -2.71 12.37 6.84
C GLU A 38 -2.64 10.93 7.37
N ASN A 39 -3.78 10.23 7.46
CA ASN A 39 -3.82 8.81 7.81
C ASN A 39 -3.02 7.97 6.80
N LYS A 40 -3.14 8.29 5.51
CA LYS A 40 -2.38 7.59 4.48
C LYS A 40 -0.88 7.83 4.60
N LEU A 41 -0.46 9.06 4.87
CA LEU A 41 0.95 9.37 5.10
C LEU A 41 1.50 8.64 6.32
N SER A 42 0.72 8.59 7.42
CA SER A 42 1.07 7.85 8.64
C SER A 42 1.26 6.34 8.36
N GLU A 43 0.38 5.75 7.55
CA GLU A 43 0.49 4.36 7.13
C GLU A 43 1.79 4.09 6.35
N LEU A 44 2.12 4.96 5.39
CA LEU A 44 3.33 4.84 4.57
C LEU A 44 4.59 4.95 5.42
N VAL A 45 4.66 5.95 6.31
CA VAL A 45 5.79 6.14 7.21
C VAL A 45 5.98 4.94 8.14
N ALA A 46 4.89 4.40 8.70
CA ALA A 46 4.95 3.26 9.61
C ALA A 46 5.30 1.93 8.92
N PHE A 47 4.85 1.71 7.67
CA PHE A 47 5.11 0.47 6.94
C PHE A 47 6.46 0.45 6.21
N PHE A 48 6.82 1.55 5.55
CA PHE A 48 8.10 1.66 4.83
C PHE A 48 9.26 2.14 5.71
N ASN A 49 8.98 2.40 6.99
CA ASN A 49 9.96 2.80 7.99
C ASN A 49 10.82 4.01 7.54
N LEU A 50 10.15 5.02 6.96
CA LEU A 50 10.76 6.28 6.50
C LEU A 50 11.54 7.03 7.60
N ASN A 51 11.30 6.67 8.88
CA ASN A 51 11.96 7.27 10.03
C ASN A 51 13.22 6.51 10.50
N ALA A 52 13.52 5.33 9.94
CA ALA A 52 14.75 4.57 10.27
C ALA A 52 15.95 5.01 9.42
N LEU A 53 16.09 6.32 9.20
CA LEU A 53 17.21 6.88 8.46
C LEU A 53 18.52 6.66 9.22
N SER A 54 19.44 5.89 8.64
CA SER A 54 20.77 5.67 9.21
C SER A 54 21.74 6.84 8.99
N SER A 55 21.37 7.87 8.20
CA SER A 55 22.22 9.03 7.89
C SER A 55 21.41 10.24 7.39
N PRO A 56 21.65 11.47 7.90
CA PRO A 56 20.87 12.68 7.58
C PRO A 56 21.28 13.36 6.26
N LEU A 57 21.71 12.59 5.25
CA LEU A 57 22.06 13.13 3.95
C LEU A 57 20.80 13.45 3.15
N MET A 58 20.67 14.70 2.68
CA MET A 58 19.49 15.19 1.96
C MET A 58 19.11 14.31 0.75
N ILE A 59 20.11 13.80 0.01
CA ILE A 59 19.89 12.89 -1.13
C ILE A 59 19.21 11.57 -0.72
N ARG A 60 19.52 11.03 0.46
CA ARG A 60 18.93 9.78 0.96
C ARG A 60 17.47 9.96 1.34
N ILE A 61 17.14 11.10 1.97
CA ILE A 61 15.75 11.45 2.32
C ILE A 61 14.87 11.48 1.07
N HIS A 62 15.32 12.18 0.02
CA HIS A 62 14.54 12.26 -1.23
C HIS A 62 14.37 10.91 -1.92
N PHE A 63 15.40 10.06 -1.87
CA PHE A 63 15.36 8.72 -2.44
C PHE A 63 14.38 7.81 -1.67
N ASP A 64 14.39 7.85 -0.33
CA ASP A 64 13.50 7.05 0.50
C ASP A 64 12.03 7.44 0.31
N ILE A 65 11.77 8.75 0.18
CA ILE A 65 10.43 9.26 -0.16
C ILE A 65 10.00 8.76 -1.55
N LEU A 66 10.88 8.85 -2.55
CA LEU A 66 10.60 8.38 -3.91
C LEU A 66 10.28 6.88 -3.94
N TRP A 67 11.07 6.06 -3.24
CA TRP A 67 10.81 4.61 -3.16
C TRP A 67 9.52 4.29 -2.43
N THR A 68 9.20 5.03 -1.37
CA THR A 68 7.94 4.84 -0.63
C THR A 68 6.74 5.14 -1.52
N PHE A 69 6.76 6.24 -2.28
CA PHE A 69 5.69 6.57 -3.23
C PHE A 69 5.59 5.55 -4.38
N THR A 70 6.74 5.06 -4.87
CA THR A 70 6.79 4.04 -5.91
C THR A 70 6.19 2.73 -5.41
N ALA A 71 6.61 2.28 -4.22
CA ALA A 71 6.09 1.08 -3.60
C ALA A 71 4.58 1.19 -3.33
N ASP A 72 4.12 2.30 -2.75
CA ASP A 72 2.69 2.55 -2.56
C ASP A 72 1.90 2.49 -3.88
N SER A 73 2.42 3.08 -4.96
CA SER A 73 1.78 3.01 -6.27
C SER A 73 1.68 1.56 -6.79
N LEU A 74 2.72 0.75 -6.58
CA LEU A 74 2.72 -0.67 -6.91
C LEU A 74 1.71 -1.46 -6.04
N TYR A 75 1.64 -1.18 -4.74
CA TYR A 75 0.67 -1.81 -3.83
C TYR A 75 -0.77 -1.43 -4.20
N ARG A 76 -1.03 -0.17 -4.60
CA ARG A 76 -2.36 0.25 -5.09
C ARG A 76 -2.72 -0.45 -6.40
N ARG A 77 -1.76 -0.60 -7.33
CA ARG A 77 -1.94 -1.36 -8.58
C ARG A 77 -2.27 -2.81 -8.27
N PHE A 78 -1.53 -3.42 -7.36
CA PHE A 78 -1.75 -4.79 -6.89
C PHE A 78 -3.14 -4.94 -6.23
N ALA A 79 -3.52 -4.02 -5.35
CA ALA A 79 -4.83 -4.02 -4.68
C ALA A 79 -6.02 -3.96 -5.66
N ARG A 80 -5.87 -3.22 -6.77
CA ARG A 80 -6.89 -3.15 -7.83
C ARG A 80 -7.08 -4.49 -8.54
N ASP A 81 -5.99 -5.24 -8.75
CA ASP A 81 -6.04 -6.56 -9.36
C ASP A 81 -6.68 -7.62 -8.40
N LEU A 82 -6.73 -7.35 -7.09
CA LEU A 82 -7.35 -8.24 -6.10
C LEU A 82 -8.82 -7.88 -5.83
N ARG A 83 -9.74 -8.77 -6.22
CA ARG A 83 -11.17 -8.62 -5.95
C ARG A 83 -11.44 -8.55 -4.44
N ARG A 84 -12.20 -7.54 -3.99
CA ARG A 84 -12.59 -7.27 -2.57
C ARG A 84 -11.49 -6.67 -1.67
N PHE A 85 -10.27 -6.46 -2.18
CA PHE A 85 -9.15 -5.86 -1.41
C PHE A 85 -8.72 -4.48 -1.90
N GLN A 86 -9.50 -3.83 -2.77
CA GLN A 86 -9.16 -2.58 -3.44
C GLN A 86 -8.94 -1.39 -2.49
N HIS A 87 -9.62 -1.39 -1.34
CA HIS A 87 -9.55 -0.32 -0.33
C HIS A 87 -8.73 -0.71 0.90
N HIS A 88 -7.96 -1.80 0.85
CA HIS A 88 -7.14 -2.21 1.98
C HIS A 88 -5.76 -1.54 1.94
N ASP A 89 -5.30 -1.19 3.13
CA ASP A 89 -3.97 -0.69 3.45
C ASP A 89 -2.85 -1.64 2.96
N ALA A 90 -1.73 -1.05 2.51
CA ALA A 90 -0.54 -1.76 2.05
C ALA A 90 0.00 -2.71 3.13
N LYS A 91 -0.06 -2.30 4.41
CA LYS A 91 0.33 -3.15 5.54
C LYS A 91 -0.51 -4.42 5.64
N THR A 92 -1.82 -4.32 5.38
CA THR A 92 -2.73 -5.46 5.43
C THR A 92 -2.54 -6.37 4.21
N LEU A 93 -2.31 -5.79 3.03
CA LEU A 93 -1.96 -6.54 1.81
C LEU A 93 -0.67 -7.32 2.00
N PHE A 94 0.39 -6.67 2.51
CA PHE A 94 1.66 -7.32 2.78
C PHE A 94 1.50 -8.51 3.73
N ARG A 95 0.81 -8.32 4.87
CA ARG A 95 0.60 -9.39 5.86
C ARG A 95 -0.21 -10.57 5.29
N LYS A 96 -1.19 -10.32 4.42
CA LYS A 96 -2.08 -11.36 3.89
C LYS A 96 -1.53 -12.08 2.66
N PHE A 97 -0.77 -11.38 1.81
CA PHE A 97 -0.41 -11.84 0.47
C PHE A 97 1.08 -11.88 0.15
N ILE A 98 1.95 -11.20 0.92
CA ILE A 98 3.38 -11.12 0.58
C ILE A 98 4.24 -11.75 1.68
N ASN A 99 3.88 -11.53 2.95
CA ASN A 99 4.58 -12.09 4.10
C ASN A 99 4.26 -13.58 4.28
N MET A 100 4.71 -14.40 3.33
CA MET A 100 4.60 -15.85 3.40
C MET A 100 5.90 -16.53 2.99
N PRO A 101 6.27 -17.62 3.67
CA PRO A 101 7.43 -18.41 3.28
C PRO A 101 7.17 -19.08 1.92
N GLY A 102 8.14 -18.93 1.01
CA GLY A 102 8.15 -19.59 -0.28
C GLY A 102 9.53 -20.17 -0.56
N HIS A 103 9.57 -21.27 -1.30
CA HIS A 103 10.82 -21.87 -1.78
C HIS A 103 10.96 -21.60 -3.27
N VAL A 104 12.05 -20.97 -3.66
CA VAL A 104 12.40 -20.80 -5.07
C VAL A 104 13.30 -21.95 -5.49
N VAL A 105 12.89 -22.70 -6.50
CA VAL A 105 13.69 -23.75 -7.12
C VAL A 105 14.05 -23.28 -8.53
N TYR A 106 15.32 -23.39 -8.88
CA TYR A 106 15.82 -23.04 -10.19
C TYR A 106 16.21 -24.30 -10.96
N ASP A 107 15.63 -24.49 -12.14
CA ASP A 107 15.79 -25.68 -12.98
C ASP A 107 16.64 -25.39 -14.24
N GLY A 108 17.53 -24.40 -14.18
CA GLY A 108 18.41 -24.03 -15.30
C GLY A 108 17.77 -23.12 -16.35
N ASN A 109 16.46 -23.23 -16.59
CA ASN A 109 15.73 -22.39 -17.57
C ASN A 109 14.50 -21.69 -16.99
N ARG A 110 13.95 -22.21 -15.89
CA ARG A 110 12.74 -21.69 -15.25
C ARG A 110 12.92 -21.54 -13.75
N PHE A 111 12.23 -20.55 -13.19
CA PHE A 111 12.13 -20.32 -11.76
C PHE A 111 10.77 -20.82 -11.27
N LEU A 112 10.79 -21.82 -10.38
CA LEU A 112 9.60 -22.37 -9.74
C LEU A 112 9.48 -21.78 -8.34
N VAL A 113 8.51 -20.91 -8.13
CA VAL A 113 8.22 -20.32 -6.82
C VAL A 113 7.16 -21.18 -6.14
N LYS A 114 7.58 -22.04 -5.22
CA LYS A 114 6.71 -22.91 -4.42
C LYS A 114 6.16 -22.15 -3.23
N ILE A 115 4.86 -21.88 -3.23
CA ILE A 115 4.15 -21.12 -2.19
C ILE A 115 3.13 -22.02 -1.50
N ARG A 116 3.09 -22.01 -0.16
CA ARG A 116 2.09 -22.77 0.62
C ARG A 116 0.69 -22.15 0.50
N LYS A 117 -0.34 -22.98 0.36
CA LYS A 117 -1.74 -22.52 0.34
C LYS A 117 -2.16 -21.98 1.71
N ARG A 118 -2.90 -20.87 1.71
CA ARG A 118 -3.57 -20.25 2.87
C ARG A 118 -5.01 -19.88 2.53
N ALA A 119 -5.77 -19.44 3.54
CA ALA A 119 -7.16 -18.99 3.41
C ALA A 119 -7.39 -17.92 2.33
N HIS A 120 -6.40 -17.07 2.04
CA HIS A 120 -6.50 -16.00 1.03
C HIS A 120 -5.87 -16.37 -0.34
N THR A 121 -5.29 -17.56 -0.48
CA THR A 121 -4.75 -18.07 -1.76
C THR A 121 -5.78 -18.11 -2.90
N PRO A 122 -7.09 -18.38 -2.67
CA PRO A 122 -8.08 -18.32 -3.75
C PRO A 122 -8.16 -16.96 -4.44
N VAL A 123 -7.89 -15.87 -3.71
CA VAL A 123 -7.88 -14.50 -4.25
C VAL A 123 -6.67 -14.30 -5.17
N LEU A 124 -5.50 -14.82 -4.81
CA LEU A 124 -4.31 -14.77 -5.66
C LEU A 124 -4.46 -15.62 -6.92
N LYS A 125 -5.11 -16.78 -6.81
CA LYS A 125 -5.43 -17.64 -7.96
C LYS A 125 -6.47 -17.03 -8.90
N SER A 126 -7.31 -16.11 -8.42
CA SER A 126 -8.27 -15.41 -9.26
C SER A 126 -7.64 -14.33 -10.15
N VAL A 127 -6.35 -14.04 -9.97
CA VAL A 127 -5.60 -13.10 -10.79
C VAL A 127 -5.01 -13.86 -11.98
N ASP A 128 -5.54 -13.65 -13.17
CA ASP A 128 -5.09 -14.33 -14.40
C ASP A 128 -3.59 -14.11 -14.66
N LYS A 129 -3.06 -12.92 -14.33
CA LYS A 129 -1.64 -12.56 -14.47
C LYS A 129 -0.69 -13.41 -13.61
N LEU A 130 -1.18 -14.03 -12.53
CA LEU A 130 -0.37 -14.83 -11.59
C LEU A 130 -0.50 -16.33 -11.84
N THR A 131 -1.42 -16.74 -12.72
CA THR A 131 -1.72 -18.15 -12.98
C THR A 131 -0.90 -18.69 -14.16
N GLY A 132 -0.40 -17.82 -15.03
CA GLY A 132 0.42 -18.18 -16.18
C GLY A 132 1.94 -18.05 -15.94
N PRO A 133 2.75 -18.62 -16.85
CA PRO A 133 4.19 -18.40 -16.89
C PRO A 133 4.49 -16.91 -17.16
N ILE A 134 5.24 -16.28 -16.26
CA ILE A 134 5.66 -14.88 -16.39
C ILE A 134 7.05 -14.87 -17.01
N VAL A 135 7.18 -14.37 -18.25
CA VAL A 135 8.47 -14.15 -18.87
C VAL A 135 9.07 -12.88 -18.28
N VAL A 136 10.29 -12.98 -17.73
CA VAL A 136 10.98 -11.85 -17.11
C VAL A 136 12.12 -11.39 -18.03
N PRO A 137 11.97 -10.27 -18.75
CA PRO A 137 12.92 -9.87 -19.79
C PRO A 137 14.33 -9.58 -19.26
N TRP A 138 14.44 -9.07 -18.04
CA TRP A 138 15.73 -8.73 -17.41
C TRP A 138 16.46 -9.92 -16.77
N ILE A 139 15.86 -11.11 -16.77
CA ILE A 139 16.52 -12.36 -16.35
C ILE A 139 16.72 -13.24 -17.57
N ASP A 140 17.32 -12.69 -18.64
CA ASP A 140 17.67 -13.45 -19.85
C ASP A 140 16.46 -14.17 -20.48
N GLY A 141 15.27 -13.54 -20.42
CA GLY A 141 14.02 -14.12 -20.92
C GLY A 141 13.52 -15.35 -20.15
N LYS A 142 14.08 -15.65 -18.96
CA LYS A 142 13.68 -16.82 -18.17
C LYS A 142 12.24 -16.69 -17.67
N THR A 143 11.59 -17.83 -17.56
CA THR A 143 10.19 -17.93 -17.16
C THR A 143 10.07 -18.19 -15.66
N VAL A 144 9.17 -17.47 -15.00
CA VAL A 144 8.80 -17.67 -13.59
C VAL A 144 7.40 -18.29 -13.54
N GLU A 145 7.26 -19.36 -12.76
CA GLU A 145 6.00 -20.05 -12.55
C GLU A 145 5.74 -20.24 -11.05
N ILE A 146 4.49 -19.99 -10.63
CA ILE A 146 4.08 -20.09 -9.23
C ILE A 146 3.40 -21.44 -9.01
N VAL A 147 4.02 -22.28 -8.17
CA VAL A 147 3.49 -23.60 -7.82
C VAL A 147 2.91 -23.56 -6.41
N TRP A 148 1.64 -23.94 -6.28
CA TRP A 148 0.93 -23.93 -5.00
C TRP A 148 1.09 -25.27 -4.27
N THR A 149 1.96 -25.31 -3.26
CA THR A 149 2.20 -26.49 -2.42
C THR A 149 1.13 -26.62 -1.33
N ALA A 150 0.83 -27.85 -0.91
CA ALA A 150 -0.09 -28.16 0.19
C ALA A 150 0.44 -27.69 1.56
#